data_AF-A0A494VZI5-F1
#
_entry.id   AF-A0A494VZI5-F1
#
_cell.length_a   1.000
_cell.length_b   1.000
_cell.length_c   1.000
_cell.angle_alpha   90.00
_cell.angle_beta   90.00
_cell.angle_gamma   90.00
#
_symmetry.space_group_name_H-M   'P 1'
#
loop_
_entity.id
_entity.type
_entity.pdbx_description
1 polymer ?
#
loop_
_entity_poly.entity_id
_entity_poly.type
_entity_poly.pdbx_seq_one_letter_code
_entity_poly.pdbx_strand_id
1 'polypeptide(L)' 'MQTLEITVPVDKTRLVKSLLKELGVTIKIKKESKIPNEETIAAMNELKAGKGKRFKNVDELFKSI' A
#
# COMPACT_ATOMS: atom_id res chain seq x y z
N MET A 1 12.67 -24.77 -10.11
CA MET A 1 12.71 -24.19 -8.76
C MET A 1 11.27 -23.92 -8.33
N GLN A 2 10.79 -24.56 -7.26
CA GLN A 2 9.44 -24.34 -6.73
C GLN A 2 9.47 -23.25 -5.66
N THR A 3 8.51 -22.32 -5.71
CA THR A 3 8.31 -21.29 -4.68
C THR A 3 7.04 -21.63 -3.92
N LEU A 4 7.11 -21.72 -2.59
CA LEU A 4 5.96 -21.98 -1.74
C LEU A 4 5.45 -20.65 -1.18
N GLU A 5 4.17 -20.36 -1.43
CA GLU A 5 3.49 -19.17 -0.89
C GLU A 5 2.60 -19.61 0.28
N ILE A 6 2.75 -18.96 1.43
CA ILE A 6 1.96 -19.23 2.63
C ILE A 6 1.25 -17.95 3.09
N THR A 7 -0.05 -18.05 3.36
CA THR A 7 -0.83 -16.94 3.91
C THR A 7 -0.75 -17.00 5.43
N VAL A 8 -0.17 -15.97 6.05
CA VAL A 8 0.02 -15.89 7.50
C VAL A 8 -0.86 -14.77 8.07
N PRO A 9 -1.69 -15.05 9.09
CA PRO A 9 -2.45 -14.01 9.79
C PRO A 9 -1.53 -12.93 10.36
N VAL A 10 -1.95 -11.66 10.27
CA VAL A 10 -1.13 -10.48 10.62
C VAL A 10 -0.51 -10.62 12.01
N ASP A 11 -1.29 -11.08 12.99
CA ASP A 11 -0.90 -11.23 14.39
C ASP A 11 0.24 -12.25 14.60
N LYS A 12 0.38 -13.21 13.69
CA LYS A 12 1.39 -14.29 13.77
C LYS A 12 2.61 -14.05 12.88
N THR A 13 2.60 -12.97 12.08
CA THR A 13 3.70 -12.67 11.14
C THR A 13 5.05 -12.51 11.83
N ARG A 14 5.09 -11.95 13.04
CA ARG A 14 6.34 -11.77 13.81
C ARG A 14 6.96 -13.11 14.21
N LEU A 15 6.15 -14.03 14.73
CA LEU A 15 6.60 -15.37 15.16
C LEU A 15 7.12 -16.18 13.98
N VAL A 16 6.38 -16.17 12.87
CA VAL A 16 6.78 -16.90 11.65
C VAL A 16 8.07 -16.32 11.06
N LYS A 17 8.23 -15.00 11.05
CA LYS A 17 9.48 -14.36 10.60
C LYS A 17 10.68 -14.74 11.47
N SER A 18 10.51 -14.80 12.78
CA SER A 18 11.58 -15.22 13.70
C SER A 18 12.00 -16.66 13.45
N LEU A 19 11.04 -17.59 13.36
CA LEU A 19 11.31 -19.01 13.09
C LEU A 19 12.01 -19.22 11.74
N LEU A 20 11.52 -18.58 10.68
CA LEU A 20 12.10 -18.71 9.34
C LEU A 20 13.51 -18.08 9.25
N LYS A 21 13.78 -17.05 10.06
CA LYS A 21 15.12 -16.46 10.19
C LYS A 21 16.09 -17.42 10.91
N GLU A 22 15.65 -18.09 11.97
CA GLU A 22 16.44 -19.12 12.66
C GLU A 22 16.76 -20.31 11.75
N LEU A 23 15.84 -20.68 10.86
CA LEU A 23 16.03 -21.72 9.84
C LEU A 23 16.87 -21.26 8.64
N GLY A 24 17.37 -20.02 8.63
CA GLY A 24 18.21 -19.48 7.55
C GLY A 24 17.48 -19.24 6.21
N VAL A 25 16.15 -19.22 6.21
CA VAL A 25 15.35 -19.06 4.99
C VAL A 25 15.16 -17.57 4.66
N THR A 26 15.50 -17.18 3.44
CA THR A 26 15.29 -15.80 2.96
C THR A 26 13.83 -15.60 2.55
N ILE A 27 13.11 -14.75 3.28
CA ILE A 27 11.70 -14.44 3.01
C ILE A 27 11.62 -13.23 2.09
N LYS A 28 10.91 -13.35 0.96
CA LYS A 28 10.49 -12.20 0.16
C LYS A 28 9.05 -11.86 0.50
N ILE A 29 8.85 -10.72 1.17
CA ILE A 29 7.51 -10.20 1.44
C ILE A 29 6.98 -9.61 0.13
N LYS A 30 6.01 -10.28 -0.50
CA LYS A 30 5.18 -9.63 -1.52
C LYS A 30 4.27 -8.64 -0.78
N LYS A 31 4.55 -7.35 -0.92
CA LYS A 31 3.56 -6.33 -0.56
C LYS A 31 2.40 -6.51 -1.53
N GLU A 32 1.23 -6.84 -1.03
CA GLU A 32 0.02 -6.78 -1.84
C GLU A 32 -0.10 -5.36 -2.39
N SER A 33 -0.13 -5.24 -3.71
CA SER A 33 -0.55 -4.01 -4.36
C SER A 33 -2.02 -3.83 -4.02
N LYS A 34 -2.33 -3.01 -3.01
CA LYS A 34 -3.72 -2.67 -2.72
C LYS A 34 -4.27 -1.97 -3.97
N ILE A 35 -5.22 -2.61 -4.63
CA ILE A 35 -5.98 -1.98 -5.70
C ILE A 35 -6.73 -0.82 -5.04
N PRO A 36 -6.61 0.42 -5.56
CA PRO A 36 -7.37 1.54 -5.03
C PRO A 36 -8.87 1.22 -5.03
N ASN A 37 -9.59 1.66 -4.00
CA ASN A 37 -11.04 1.52 -3.97
C ASN A 37 -11.70 2.38 -5.06
N GLU A 38 -12.98 2.13 -5.35
CA GLU A 38 -13.70 2.82 -6.44
C GLU A 38 -13.66 4.35 -6.30
N GLU A 39 -13.77 4.86 -5.06
CA GLU A 39 -13.68 6.30 -4.76
C GLU A 39 -12.30 6.88 -5.12
N THR A 40 -11.21 6.18 -4.77
CA THR A 40 -9.85 6.62 -5.12
C THR A 40 -9.66 6.59 -6.63
N ILE A 41 -10.18 5.58 -7.33
CA ILE A 41 -10.13 5.51 -8.79
C ILE A 41 -10.89 6.69 -9.42
N ALA A 42 -12.06 7.03 -8.90
CA ALA A 42 -12.85 8.17 -9.37
C ALA A 42 -12.08 9.50 -9.19
N ALA A 43 -11.54 9.76 -7.99
CA ALA A 43 -10.74 10.96 -7.72
C ALA A 43 -9.50 11.06 -8.63
N MET A 44 -8.82 9.93 -8.90
CA MET A 44 -7.70 9.89 -9.84
C MET A 44 -8.12 10.22 -11.28
N ASN A 45 -9.30 9.76 -11.71
CA ASN A 45 -9.84 10.06 -13.04
C ASN A 45 -10.26 11.53 -13.17
N GLU A 46 -10.83 12.12 -12.13
CA GLU A 46 -11.15 13.56 -12.08
C GLU A 46 -9.89 14.43 -12.20
N LEU A 47 -8.84 14.09 -11.45
CA LEU A 47 -7.55 14.76 -11.55
C LEU A 47 -6.96 14.66 -12.97
N LYS A 48 -7.02 13.47 -13.59
CA LYS A 48 -6.57 13.26 -14.98
C LYS A 48 -7.38 14.08 -15.99
N ALA A 49 -8.67 14.27 -15.74
CA ALA A 49 -9.53 15.12 -16.56
C ALA A 49 -9.27 16.62 -16.36
N GLY A 50 -8.29 17.00 -15.53
CA GLY A 50 -7.96 18.39 -15.22
C GLY A 50 -8.96 19.04 -14.27
N LYS A 51 -9.83 18.25 -13.63
CA LYS A 51 -10.76 18.71 -12.61
C LYS A 51 -10.05 18.68 -11.26
N GLY A 52 -10.14 19.79 -10.54
CA GLY A 52 -9.47 19.96 -9.25
C GLY A 52 -9.34 21.43 -8.90
N LYS A 53 -9.23 21.72 -7.61
CA LYS A 53 -9.02 23.08 -7.13
C LYS A 53 -7.53 23.39 -7.17
N ARG A 54 -7.14 24.40 -7.96
CA ARG A 54 -5.78 24.93 -7.95
C ARG A 54 -5.66 25.92 -6.80
N PHE A 55 -4.56 25.81 -6.07
CA PHE A 55 -4.19 26.76 -5.02
C PHE A 55 -2.90 27.44 -5.45
N LYS A 56 -2.78 28.73 -5.16
CA LYS A 56 -1.61 29.51 -5.53
C LYS A 56 -0.40 29.17 -4.66
N ASN A 57 -0.65 28.80 -3.40
CA ASN A 57 0.36 28.43 -2.44
C ASN A 57 -0.19 27.41 -1.41
N VAL A 58 0.73 26.91 -0.60
CA VAL A 58 0.46 25.89 0.42
C VAL A 58 -0.45 26.44 1.55
N ASP A 59 -0.31 27.71 1.92
CA ASP A 59 -1.16 28.33 2.95
C ASP A 59 -2.63 28.40 2.51
N GLU A 60 -2.89 28.68 1.24
CA GLU A 60 -4.24 28.73 0.66
C GLU A 60 -4.88 27.35 0.60
N LEU A 61 -4.08 26.30 0.35
CA LEU A 61 -4.53 24.92 0.42
C LEU A 61 -5.02 24.59 1.83
N PHE A 62 -4.20 24.84 2.86
CA PHE A 62 -4.55 24.49 4.24
C PHE A 62 -5.70 25.31 4.83
N LYS A 63 -5.97 26.51 4.32
CA LYS A 63 -7.16 27.30 4.69
C LYS A 63 -8.46 26.75 4.10
N SER A 64 -8.39 25.85 3.12
CA SER A 64 -9.54 25.38 2.34
C SER A 64 -10.07 24.01 2.75
N ILE A 65 -9.40 23.36 3.70
CA ILE A 65 -9.68 22.03 4.27
C ILE A 65 -10.08 22.22 5.73
#